data_AF-A0A944MXF2-F1
#
_entry.id   AF-A0A944MXF2-F1
#
_cell.length_a   1.000
_cell.length_b   1.000
_cell.length_c   1.000
_cell.angle_alpha   90.00
_cell.angle_beta   90.00
_cell.angle_gamma   90.00
#
_symmetry.space_group_name_H-M   'P 1'
#
loop_
_entity.id
_entity.type
_entity.pdbx_description
1 polymer ?
#
loop_
_entity_poly.entity_id
_entity_poly.type
_entity_poly.pdbx_seq_one_letter_code
_entity_poly.pdbx_strand_id
1 'polypeptide(L)' 'MSLKDNFKLANKMFRVSPGEAPALSARDPAWAGNEERSEKKREKQAVKILEDGVEELAELQELLWASDTWSVLVVFQA' A
#
# COMPACT_ATOMS: atom_id res chain seq x y z
N MET A 1 -7.06 1.28 11.40
CA MET A 1 -7.69 1.26 10.06
C MET A 1 -7.49 -0.16 9.54
N SER A 2 -8.50 -0.79 8.97
CA SER A 2 -8.31 -2.15 8.41
C SER A 2 -7.44 -2.08 7.16
N LEU A 3 -6.73 -3.15 6.82
CA LEU A 3 -6.00 -3.28 5.55
C LEU A 3 -6.89 -2.98 4.34
N LYS A 4 -8.18 -3.32 4.40
CA LYS A 4 -9.18 -2.96 3.38
C LYS A 4 -9.34 -1.45 3.20
N ASP A 5 -9.27 -0.69 4.29
CA ASP A 5 -9.38 0.77 4.25
C ASP A 5 -8.09 1.40 3.70
N ASN A 6 -6.94 0.88 4.11
CA ASN A 6 -5.64 1.28 3.58
C ASN A 6 -5.55 0.99 2.07
N PHE A 7 -6.04 -0.17 1.62
CA PHE A 7 -6.09 -0.54 0.20
C PHE A 7 -7.01 0.38 -0.62
N LYS A 8 -8.18 0.76 -0.09
CA LYS A 8 -9.06 1.74 -0.75
C LYS A 8 -8.38 3.09 -0.90
N LEU A 9 -7.68 3.55 0.14
CA LEU A 9 -6.93 4.81 0.09
C LEU A 9 -5.79 4.73 -0.92
N ALA A 10 -4.99 3.67 -0.88
CA ALA A 10 -3.88 3.46 -1.80
C ALA A 10 -4.34 3.40 -3.27
N ASN A 11 -5.45 2.70 -3.56
CA ASN A 11 -6.01 2.68 -4.91
C ASN A 11 -6.46 4.06 -5.39
N LYS A 12 -7.08 4.85 -4.50
CA LYS A 12 -7.51 6.21 -4.83
C LYS A 12 -6.33 7.13 -5.13
N MET A 13 -5.21 6.97 -4.40
CA MET A 13 -4.07 7.87 -4.50
C MET A 13 -3.06 7.45 -5.56
N PHE A 14 -2.77 6.16 -5.69
CA PHE A 14 -1.60 5.68 -6.41
C PHE A 14 -1.92 4.92 -7.70
N ARG A 15 -3.12 4.34 -7.86
CA ARG A 15 -3.46 3.59 -9.07
C ARG A 15 -3.50 4.51 -10.30
N VAL A 16 -2.83 4.11 -11.37
CA VAL A 16 -3.00 4.74 -12.70
C VAL A 16 -4.16 4.01 -13.40
N SER A 17 -5.21 4.73 -13.83
CA SER A 17 -6.34 4.06 -14.46
C SER A 17 -6.00 3.59 -15.87
N PRO A 18 -6.64 2.52 -16.37
CA PRO A 18 -6.46 2.09 -17.75
C PRO A 18 -6.77 3.23 -18.74
N GLY A 19 -5.84 3.52 -19.65
CA GLY A 19 -5.98 4.58 -20.65
C GLY A 19 -5.55 5.97 -20.17
N GLU A 20 -5.19 6.14 -18.90
CA GLU A 20 -4.65 7.41 -18.38
C GLU A 20 -3.12 7.43 -18.44
N ALA A 21 -2.56 8.61 -18.71
CA ALA A 21 -1.14 8.84 -18.52
C ALA A 21 -0.81 8.85 -17.00
N PRO A 22 0.37 8.38 -16.58
CA PRO A 22 0.72 8.25 -15.15
C PRO A 22 0.84 9.59 -14.40
N ALA A 23 0.89 10.72 -15.12
CA ALA A 23 0.99 12.08 -14.58
C ALA A 23 2.09 12.23 -13.51
N LEU A 24 3.31 11.75 -13.83
CA LEU A 24 4.44 11.73 -12.89
C LEU A 24 4.75 13.10 -12.28
N SER A 25 4.57 14.19 -13.03
CA SER A 25 4.76 15.57 -12.55
C SER A 25 3.80 15.98 -11.43
N ALA A 26 2.66 15.29 -11.28
CA ALA A 26 1.68 15.54 -10.22
C ALA A 26 1.92 14.68 -8.97
N ARG A 27 2.91 13.77 -9.00
CA ARG A 27 3.20 12.83 -7.91
C ARG A 27 4.50 13.23 -7.24
N ASP A 28 4.39 13.80 -6.04
CA ASP A 28 5.55 14.21 -5.25
C ASP A 28 6.30 13.00 -4.67
N PRO A 29 7.58 12.78 -5.02
CA PRO A 29 8.39 11.72 -4.44
C PRO A 29 8.64 11.87 -2.93
N ALA A 30 8.54 13.09 -2.39
CA ALA A 30 8.71 13.37 -0.97
C ALA A 30 7.41 13.23 -0.16
N TRP A 31 6.31 12.79 -0.79
CA TRP A 31 5.04 12.62 -0.11
C TRP A 31 5.16 11.67 1.08
N ALA A 32 4.74 12.15 2.25
CA ALA A 32 4.90 11.43 3.51
C ALA A 32 3.60 11.38 4.34
N GLY A 33 2.44 11.43 3.69
CA GLY A 33 1.13 11.33 4.37
C GLY A 33 0.54 12.67 4.79
N ASN A 34 -0.27 12.68 5.86
CA ASN A 34 -0.94 13.89 6.36
C ASN A 34 0.05 14.82 7.10
N GLU A 35 0.45 15.92 6.44
CA GLU A 35 1.38 16.93 6.95
C GLU A 35 0.90 17.68 8.20
N GLU A 36 -0.39 17.66 8.53
CA GLU A 36 -0.93 18.23 9.78
C GLU A 36 -0.42 17.49 11.03
N ARG A 37 0.16 16.29 10.85
CA ARG A 37 0.81 15.52 11.92
C ARG A 37 2.32 15.69 11.88
N SER A 38 2.91 15.88 13.06
CA SER A 38 4.37 15.88 13.20
C SER A 38 4.97 14.60 12.62
N GLU A 39 6.16 14.72 12.03
CA GLU A 39 6.90 13.62 11.42
C GLU A 39 6.99 12.40 12.34
N LYS A 40 7.43 12.59 13.59
CA LYS A 40 7.52 11.52 14.59
C LYS A 40 6.19 10.79 14.84
N LYS A 41 5.05 11.50 14.80
CA LYS A 41 3.73 10.87 14.94
C LYS A 41 3.34 10.09 13.69
N ARG A 42 3.68 10.60 12.50
CA ARG A 42 3.47 9.91 11.22
C ARG A 42 4.29 8.64 11.14
N GLU A 43 5.57 8.73 11.46
CA GLU A 43 6.50 7.59 11.47
C GLU A 43 6.02 6.49 12.41
N LYS A 44 5.69 6.82 13.66
CA LYS A 44 5.19 5.84 14.62
C LYS A 44 3.91 5.14 14.13
N GLN A 45 3.02 5.89 13.48
CA GLN A 45 1.81 5.31 12.90
C GLN A 45 2.12 4.44 11.68
N ALA A 46 3.06 4.87 10.82
CA ALA A 46 3.48 4.12 9.65
C ALA A 46 4.11 2.78 10.02
N VAL A 47 4.98 2.76 11.03
CA VAL A 47 5.59 1.52 11.57
C VAL A 47 4.50 0.56 12.02
N LYS A 48 3.51 1.03 12.80
CA LYS A 48 2.41 0.17 13.23
C LYS A 48 1.59 -0.38 12.06
N ILE A 49 1.27 0.46 11.08
CA ILE A 49 0.52 0.01 9.89
C ILE A 49 1.33 -1.03 9.10
N LEU A 50 2.65 -0.86 9.03
CA LEU A 50 3.54 -1.81 8.36
C LEU A 50 3.60 -3.14 9.10
N GLU A 51 3.77 -3.13 10.42
CA GLU A 51 3.76 -4.33 11.27
C GLU A 51 2.43 -5.10 11.12
N ASP A 52 1.30 -4.42 11.32
CA ASP A 52 -0.04 -5.00 11.17
C ASP A 52 -0.23 -5.57 9.75
N GLY A 53 0.26 -4.86 8.73
CA GLY A 53 0.14 -5.27 7.33
C GLY A 53 1.01 -6.47 6.94
N VAL A 54 2.20 -6.61 7.53
CA VAL A 54 3.07 -7.77 7.32
C VAL A 54 2.47 -9.03 7.95
N GLU A 55 1.91 -8.91 9.15
CA GLU A 55 1.23 -10.01 9.83
C GLU A 55 0.02 -10.51 9.02
N GLU A 56 -0.87 -9.60 8.60
CA GLU A 56 -2.05 -9.96 7.80
C GLU A 56 -1.67 -10.52 6.41
N LEU A 57 -0.60 -10.00 5.78
CA LEU A 57 -0.13 -10.51 4.49
C LEU A 57 0.42 -11.94 4.61
N ALA A 58 1.05 -12.30 5.73
CA ALA A 58 1.52 -13.65 5.99
C ALA A 58 0.35 -14.64 6.08
N GLU A 59 -0.71 -14.29 6.82
CA GLU A 59 -1.94 -15.10 6.89
C GLU A 59 -2.58 -15.31 5.51
N LEU A 60 -2.62 -14.26 4.69
CA LEU A 60 -3.15 -14.34 3.32
C LEU A 60 -2.28 -15.19 2.40
N GLN A 61 -0.96 -15.19 2.59
CA GLN A 61 -0.05 -16.02 1.81
C GLN A 61 -0.24 -17.51 2.10
N GLU A 62 -0.47 -17.88 3.36
CA GLU A 62 -0.82 -19.25 3.76
C GLU A 62 -2.14 -19.71 3.10
N LEU A 63 -3.16 -18.84 3.08
CA LEU A 63 -4.42 -19.12 2.38
C LEU A 63 -4.25 -19.26 0.87
N LEU A 64 -3.45 -18.38 0.25
CA LEU A 64 -3.15 -18.44 -1.19
C LEU A 64 -2.49 -19.76 -1.54
N TRP A 65 -1.46 -20.14 -0.78
CA TRP A 65 -0.74 -21.39 -0.98
C TRP A 65 -1.64 -22.61 -0.79
N ALA A 66 -2.42 -22.64 0.29
CA ALA A 66 -3.34 -23.75 0.57
C ALA A 66 -4.47 -23.88 -0.47
N SER A 67 -4.84 -22.79 -1.15
CA SER A 67 -5.91 -22.81 -2.16
C SER A 67 -5.52 -23.52 -3.47
N ASP A 68 -4.22 -23.60 -3.79
CA ASP A 68 -3.67 -24.16 -5.06
C ASP A 68 -4.41 -23.72 -6.34
N THR A 69 -5.02 -22.54 -6.33
CA THR A 69 -5.90 -22.06 -7.41
C THR A 69 -5.36 -20.82 -8.11
N TRP A 70 -4.55 -20.02 -7.40
CA TRP A 70 -4.13 -18.70 -7.86
C TRP A 70 -2.63 -18.50 -7.70
N SER A 71 -2.06 -17.68 -8.58
CA SER A 71 -0.70 -17.14 -8.45
C SER A 71 -0.74 -15.61 -8.44
N VAL A 72 0.27 -14.99 -7.81
CA VAL A 72 0.38 -13.54 -7.70
C VAL A 72 1.75 -13.11 -8.24
N LEU A 73 1.75 -12.10 -9.12
CA LEU A 73 2.96 -11.47 -9.66
C LEU A 73 3.09 -10.05 -9.09
N VAL A 74 4.24 -9.76 -8.50
CA VAL A 74 4.60 -8.42 -8.01
C VAL A 74 5.80 -7.92 -8.82
N VAL A 75 5.66 -6.73 -9.41
CA VAL A 75 6.70 -6.10 -10.25
C VAL A 75 7.17 -4.82 -9.57
N PHE A 76 8.47 -4.73 -9.31
CA PHE A 76 9.15 -3.51 -8.92
C PHE A 76 10.02 -3.04 -10.09
N GLN A 77 9.82 -1.80 -10.53
CA GLN A 77 10.55 -1.20 -11.65
C GLN A 77 11.38 -0.02 -11.16
N ALA A 78 12.67 0.00 -11.52
CA ALA A 78 13.60 1.12 -11.33
C ALA A 78 13.90 1.81 -12.66
#